data_AF-A0A2K6FHD1-F1
#
_entry.id   AF-A0A2K6FHD1-F1
#
_cell.length_a   1.000
_cell.length_b   1.000
_cell.length_c   1.000
_cell.angle_alpha   90.00
_cell.angle_beta   90.00
_cell.angle_gamma   90.00
#
_symmetry.space_group_name_H-M   'P 1'
#
loop_
_entity.id
_entity.type
_entity.pdbx_description
1 polymer ?
#
loop_
_entity_poly.entity_id
_entity_poly.type
_entity_poly.pdbx_seq_one_letter_code
_entity_poly.pdbx_strand_id
1 'polypeptide(L)'
;MSPPQRARVLRCCSCRLFQAHQVKKSVKWTCKACGEQQSFLQAYGEGSGADCRRHVQKLNLLQGQVSELSLRYGYLRGAQFSCPVFIKTEWWSDTVKSLTCMSYDTAIKHPGQSSH
;
A
#
# COMPACT_ATOMS: atom_id res chain seq x y z
N MET A 1 29.39 18.67 -0.98
CA MET A 1 28.37 17.86 -0.27
C MET A 1 27.21 17.63 -1.22
N SER A 2 26.87 16.38 -1.53
CA SER A 2 25.71 16.04 -2.36
C SER A 2 24.42 16.40 -1.61
N PRO A 3 23.37 16.92 -2.29
CA PRO A 3 22.12 17.29 -1.63
C PRO A 3 21.51 16.08 -0.89
N PRO A 4 20.93 16.28 0.31
CA PRO A 4 20.28 15.20 1.04
C PRO A 4 19.13 14.62 0.19
N GLN A 5 19.29 13.36 -0.20
CA GLN A 5 18.32 12.66 -1.03
C GLN A 5 17.06 12.37 -0.19
N ARG A 6 15.96 13.01 -0.56
CA ARG A 6 14.66 12.75 0.05
C ARG A 6 14.16 11.35 -0.31
N ALA A 7 13.46 10.73 0.63
CA ALA A 7 12.79 9.44 0.45
C ALA A 7 11.30 9.61 0.71
N ARG A 8 10.51 8.74 0.09
CA ARG A 8 9.06 8.63 0.26
C ARG A 8 8.66 7.20 0.60
N VAL A 9 7.58 7.03 1.33
CA VAL A 9 7.02 5.74 1.70
C VAL A 9 5.88 5.38 0.75
N LEU A 10 5.99 4.23 0.10
CA LEU A 10 5.04 3.72 -0.89
C LEU A 10 4.41 2.42 -0.39
N ARG A 11 3.25 2.06 -0.93
CA ARG A 11 2.57 0.78 -0.67
C ARG A 11 2.46 -0.01 -1.98
N CYS A 12 2.87 -1.27 -1.95
CA CYS A 12 2.73 -2.18 -3.08
C CYS A 12 1.26 -2.56 -3.32
N CYS A 13 0.77 -2.52 -4.57
CA CYS A 13 -0.59 -2.94 -4.90
C CYS A 13 -0.80 -4.47 -4.79
N SER A 14 0.23 -5.26 -5.11
CA SER A 14 0.17 -6.73 -5.07
C SER A 14 0.34 -7.28 -3.65
N CYS A 15 1.53 -7.13 -3.06
CA CYS A 15 1.85 -7.68 -1.74
C CYS A 15 1.48 -6.77 -0.56
N ARG A 16 0.94 -5.57 -0.80
CA ARG A 16 0.50 -4.59 0.22
C ARG A 16 1.56 -4.05 1.18
N LEU A 17 2.81 -4.51 1.07
CA LEU A 17 3.95 -4.06 1.88
C LEU A 17 4.32 -2.60 1.62
N PHE A 18 4.64 -1.90 2.70
CA PHE A 18 5.19 -0.56 2.69
C PHE A 18 6.69 -0.58 2.47
N GLN A 19 7.18 0.35 1.65
CA GLN A 19 8.58 0.43 1.23
C GLN A 19 9.06 1.87 1.15
N ALA A 20 10.31 2.10 1.56
CA ALA A 20 10.97 3.39 1.40
C ALA A 20 11.65 3.45 0.04
N HIS A 21 11.29 4.45 -0.76
CA HIS A 21 11.87 4.69 -2.06
C HIS A 21 12.47 6.09 -2.11
N GLN A 22 13.67 6.24 -2.67
CA GLN A 22 14.22 7.57 -2.96
C GLN A 22 13.32 8.29 -3.96
N VAL A 23 13.09 9.59 -3.74
CA VAL A 23 12.29 10.39 -4.67
C VAL A 23 13.04 10.49 -5.99
N LYS A 24 12.41 10.02 -7.06
CA LYS A 24 12.91 10.08 -8.43
C LYS A 24 11.92 10.87 -9.28
N LYS A 25 12.40 11.44 -10.39
CA LYS A 25 11.54 12.09 -11.40
C LYS A 25 10.57 11.08 -12.05
N SER A 26 10.95 9.81 -12.13
CA SER A 26 10.08 8.75 -12.64
C SER A 26 8.98 8.41 -11.64
N VAL A 27 7.77 8.28 -12.16
CA VAL A 27 6.62 7.76 -11.44
C VAL A 27 6.60 6.23 -11.39
N LYS A 28 7.40 5.53 -12.20
CA LYS A 28 7.46 4.06 -12.19
C LYS A 28 8.44 3.56 -11.11
N TRP A 29 8.05 2.51 -10.40
CA TRP A 29 8.86 1.86 -9.39
C TRP A 29 8.57 0.35 -9.32
N THR A 30 9.51 -0.42 -8.78
CA THR A 30 9.37 -1.88 -8.66
C THR A 30 9.36 -2.25 -7.19
N CYS A 31 8.40 -3.09 -6.79
CA CYS A 31 8.34 -3.64 -5.45
C CYS A 31 9.55 -4.56 -5.21
N LYS A 32 10.38 -4.26 -4.20
CA LYS A 32 11.55 -5.07 -3.86
C LYS A 32 11.20 -6.42 -3.22
N ALA A 33 9.99 -6.55 -2.67
CA ALA A 33 9.56 -7.78 -2.01
C ALA A 33 8.95 -8.79 -2.98
N CYS A 34 8.12 -8.34 -3.94
CA CYS A 34 7.41 -9.24 -4.86
C CYS A 34 7.79 -9.05 -6.33
N GLY A 35 8.66 -8.09 -6.67
CA GLY A 35 9.11 -7.84 -8.04
C GLY A 35 8.12 -7.09 -8.94
N GLU A 36 6.91 -6.79 -8.46
CA GLU A 36 5.85 -6.18 -9.26
C GLU A 36 6.20 -4.74 -9.68
N GLN A 37 5.99 -4.42 -10.96
CA GLN A 37 6.25 -3.10 -11.53
C GLN A 37 4.99 -2.24 -11.46
N GLN A 38 5.10 -1.05 -10.89
CA GLN A 38 3.94 -0.24 -10.52
C GLN A 38 4.19 1.24 -10.78
N SER A 39 3.11 1.98 -10.97
CA SER A 39 3.14 3.44 -10.93
C SER A 39 3.03 3.94 -9.49
N PHE A 40 3.65 5.08 -9.24
CA PHE A 40 3.52 5.83 -8.01
C PHE A 40 2.14 6.49 -8.01
N LEU A 41 1.31 6.12 -7.03
CA LEU A 41 -0.01 6.72 -6.83
C LEU A 41 0.04 7.85 -5.79
N GLN A 42 0.51 7.53 -4.59
CA GLN A 42 0.58 8.47 -3.48
C GLN A 42 1.73 8.09 -2.53
N ALA A 43 2.30 9.09 -1.85
CA ALA A 43 3.21 8.88 -0.74
C ALA A 43 2.42 8.78 0.58
N TYR A 44 2.81 7.84 1.43
CA TYR A 44 2.30 7.66 2.80
C TYR A 44 3.15 8.41 3.83
N GLY A 45 4.23 9.05 3.38
CA GLY A 45 5.14 9.88 4.16
C GLY A 45 6.37 10.22 3.34
N GLU A 46 6.95 11.40 3.55
CA GLU A 46 8.20 11.83 2.90
C GLU A 46 9.14 12.46 3.91
N GLY A 47 10.44 12.31 3.70
CA GLY A 47 11.44 12.85 4.63
C GLY A 47 12.83 12.30 4.38
N SER A 48 13.62 12.24 5.44
CA SER A 48 14.94 11.61 5.38
C SER A 48 14.82 10.11 5.16
N GLY A 49 15.86 9.48 4.58
CA GLY A 49 15.88 8.03 4.43
C GLY A 49 15.77 7.27 5.77
N ALA A 50 16.27 7.85 6.87
CA ALA A 50 16.17 7.25 8.20
C ALA A 50 14.74 7.27 8.74
N ASP A 51 14.05 8.40 8.62
CA ASP A 51 12.67 8.54 9.10
C ASP A 51 11.72 7.69 8.29
N CYS A 52 11.88 7.65 6.97
CA CYS A 52 11.10 6.78 6.09
C CYS A 52 11.29 5.29 6.42
N ARG A 53 12.50 4.85 6.81
CA ARG A 53 12.73 3.46 7.25
C ARG A 53 11.97 3.14 8.54
N ARG A 54 12.03 4.01 9.55
CA ARG A 54 11.27 3.85 10.80
C ARG A 54 9.77 3.82 10.54
N HIS A 55 9.29 4.70 9.66
CA HIS A 55 7.88 4.78 9.30
C HIS A 55 7.41 3.50 8.59
N VAL A 56 8.19 2.99 7.63
CA VAL A 56 7.91 1.71 6.95
C VAL A 56 7.82 0.55 7.93
N GLN A 57 8.77 0.46 8.88
CA GLN A 57 8.75 -0.58 9.90
C GLN A 57 7.47 -0.52 10.73
N LYS A 58 7.09 0.68 11.20
CA LYS A 58 5.84 0.89 11.94
C LYS A 58 4.60 0.49 11.11
N LEU A 59 4.52 0.94 9.86
CA LEU A 59 3.36 0.64 9.00
C LEU A 59 3.23 -0.86 8.69
N ASN A 60 4.35 -1.54 8.38
CA ASN A 60 4.32 -2.98 8.13
C ASN A 60 3.97 -3.77 9.40
N LEU A 61 4.45 -3.35 10.58
CA LEU A 61 4.08 -3.97 11.85
C LEU A 61 2.58 -3.83 12.12
N LEU A 62 2.03 -2.62 11.99
CA LEU A 62 0.60 -2.37 12.18
C LEU A 62 -0.25 -3.14 11.17
N GLN A 63 0.18 -3.22 9.91
CA GLN A 63 -0.52 -4.02 8.89
C GLN A 63 -0.51 -5.52 9.22
N GLY A 64 0.61 -6.04 9.71
CA GLY A 64 0.72 -7.42 10.19
C GLY A 64 -0.23 -7.72 11.34
N GLN A 65 -0.30 -6.83 12.34
CA GLN A 65 -1.22 -6.94 13.47
C GLN A 65 -2.69 -6.92 13.03
N VAL A 66 -3.08 -5.99 12.15
CA VAL A 66 -4.45 -5.95 11.63
C VAL A 66 -4.78 -7.21 10.84
N SER A 67 -3.84 -7.74 10.05
CA SER A 67 -4.01 -8.99 9.33
C SER A 67 -4.19 -10.18 10.29
N GLU A 68 -3.39 -10.26 11.34
CA GLU A 68 -3.48 -11.34 12.34
C GLU A 68 -4.80 -11.26 13.12
N LEU A 69 -5.18 -10.07 13.58
CA LEU A 69 -6.46 -9.86 14.27
C LEU A 69 -7.64 -10.22 13.36
N SER A 70 -7.60 -9.80 12.08
CA SER A 70 -8.64 -10.17 11.11
C SER A 70 -8.76 -11.68 10.93
N LEU A 71 -7.63 -12.42 10.93
CA LEU A 71 -7.65 -13.88 10.85
C LEU A 71 -8.20 -14.51 12.13
N ARG A 72 -7.75 -14.05 13.31
CA ARG A 72 -8.21 -14.56 14.60
C ARG A 72 -9.71 -14.31 14.83
N TYR A 73 -10.19 -13.10 14.56
CA TYR A 73 -11.62 -12.77 14.73
C TYR A 73 -12.50 -13.34 13.61
N GLY A 74 -11.98 -13.45 12.39
CA GLY A 74 -12.70 -14.06 11.27
C GLY A 74 -12.93 -15.57 11.43
N TYR A 75 -12.00 -16.26 12.10
CA TYR A 75 -12.16 -17.69 12.41
C TYR A 75 -13.17 -17.95 13.55
N LEU A 76 -13.23 -17.06 14.56
CA LEU A 76 -14.14 -17.21 15.70
C LEU A 76 -15.62 -16.94 15.36
N ARG A 77 -15.91 -16.28 14.24
CA ARG A 77 -17.28 -15.97 13.78
C ARG A 77 -17.48 -16.35 12.32
N GLY A 78 -17.63 -17.63 12.03
CA GLY A 78 -18.00 -18.10 10.69
C GLY A 78 -19.11 -17.24 10.07
N ALA A 79 -18.77 -16.59 8.94
CA ALA A 79 -19.58 -15.68 8.12
C ALA A 79 -19.71 -14.20 8.59
N GLN A 80 -19.42 -13.33 7.60
CA GLN A 80 -20.02 -12.02 7.34
C GLN A 80 -20.02 -11.01 8.51
N PHE A 81 -19.03 -10.13 8.55
CA PHE A 81 -19.17 -8.68 8.39
C PHE A 81 -17.88 -7.95 8.77
N SER A 82 -17.61 -6.94 7.95
CA SER A 82 -16.53 -5.98 7.97
C SER A 82 -16.19 -5.42 9.36
N CYS A 83 -14.89 -5.42 9.65
CA CYS A 83 -14.19 -4.43 10.46
C CYS A 83 -14.78 -4.07 11.84
N PRO A 84 -14.12 -4.56 12.89
CA PRO A 84 -13.64 -3.70 13.97
C PRO A 84 -12.10 -3.79 13.92
N VAL A 85 -11.33 -2.72 13.89
CA VAL A 85 -11.13 -1.86 15.05
C VAL A 85 -10.78 -0.45 14.58
N PHE A 86 -11.74 0.44 14.73
CA PHE A 86 -11.53 1.89 14.83
C PHE A 86 -10.96 2.14 16.24
N ILE A 87 -9.62 2.13 16.41
CA ILE A 87 -9.04 2.76 17.62
C ILE A 87 -9.06 4.26 17.36
N LYS A 88 -10.10 4.87 17.94
CA LYS A 88 -10.28 6.30 18.12
C LYS A 88 -9.17 6.83 19.03
N THR A 89 -8.10 7.34 18.45
CA THR A 89 -7.34 8.46 19.01
C THR A 89 -7.31 9.53 17.92
N GLU A 90 -7.77 10.71 18.29
CA GLU A 90 -8.43 11.72 17.46
C GLU A 90 -7.61 12.32 16.31
N TRP A 91 -8.29 12.40 15.16
CA TRP A 91 -8.30 13.44 14.12
C TRP A 91 -6.98 14.05 13.60
N TRP A 92 -6.71 13.73 12.32
CA TRP A 92 -6.93 14.76 11.30
C TRP A 92 -7.93 14.20 10.27
N SER A 93 -9.02 14.95 10.09
CA SER A 93 -9.91 15.02 8.92
C SER A 93 -9.09 14.93 7.62
N ASP A 94 -9.47 14.24 6.54
CA ASP A 94 -10.73 14.30 5.84
C ASP A 94 -10.86 13.10 4.89
N THR A 95 -12.06 12.54 4.84
CA THR A 95 -12.68 11.93 3.66
C THR A 95 -12.01 10.69 3.04
N VAL A 96 -12.51 9.52 3.49
CA VAL A 96 -12.81 8.33 2.66
C VAL A 96 -11.89 8.13 1.43
N LYS A 97 -10.67 7.63 1.63
CA LYS A 97 -9.84 7.05 0.56
C LYS A 97 -9.59 5.55 0.75
N SER A 98 -10.59 4.85 1.27
CA SER A 98 -10.62 3.39 1.28
C SER A 98 -11.09 2.80 -0.07
N LEU A 99 -11.29 3.61 -1.12
CA LEU A 99 -11.88 3.21 -2.40
C LEU A 99 -10.94 3.10 -3.61
N THR A 100 -9.64 3.44 -3.52
CA THR A 100 -8.75 3.44 -4.71
C THR A 100 -7.73 2.30 -4.76
N CYS A 101 -8.13 1.10 -4.33
CA CYS A 101 -7.56 -0.14 -4.88
C CYS A 101 -8.60 -0.92 -5.70
N MET A 102 -9.65 -0.24 -6.17
CA MET A 102 -10.44 -0.75 -7.29
C MET A 102 -9.80 -0.24 -8.57
N SER A 103 -9.24 -1.17 -9.34
CA SER A 103 -9.20 -1.10 -10.79
C SER A 103 -8.38 0.02 -11.42
N TYR A 104 -7.07 -0.20 -11.53
CA TYR A 104 -6.37 0.13 -12.78
C TYR A 104 -5.94 -1.17 -13.47
N ASP A 105 -6.94 -2.04 -13.66
CA ASP A 105 -6.94 -3.03 -14.73
C ASP A 105 -7.45 -2.31 -15.99
N THR A 106 -6.63 -1.38 -16.52
CA THR A 106 -6.88 -0.83 -17.85
C THR A 106 -6.25 -1.79 -18.86
N ALA A 107 -7.05 -2.79 -19.21
CA ALA A 107 -7.23 -3.29 -20.56
C ALA A 107 -5.98 -3.27 -21.46
N ILE A 108 -5.19 -4.35 -21.41
CA ILE A 108 -4.59 -4.84 -22.65
C ILE A 108 -5.69 -5.61 -23.39
N LYS A 109 -6.13 -5.03 -24.50
CA LYS A 109 -7.01 -5.63 -25.51
C LYS A 109 -6.63 -7.10 -25.76
N HIS A 110 -7.54 -8.01 -25.43
CA HIS A 110 -7.70 -9.25 -26.17
C HIS A 110 -8.83 -9.05 -27.20
N PRO A 111 -8.57 -9.23 -28.50
CA PRO A 111 -9.49 -9.95 -29.37
C PRO A 111 -8.99 -11.41 -29.45
N GLY A 112 -9.66 -12.38 -28.82
CA GLY A 112 -10.89 -12.98 -29.37
C GLY A 112 -10.53 -13.72 -30.66
N GLN A 113 -9.91 -14.90 -30.57
CA GLN A 113 -10.55 -16.21 -30.75
C GLN A 113 -11.50 -16.33 -31.96
N SER A 114 -11.16 -17.33 -32.77
CA SER A 114 -11.84 -17.92 -33.91
C SER A 114 -13.35 -18.08 -33.79
N SER A 115 -14.05 -17.98 -34.91
CA SER A 115 -15.37 -18.60 -35.11
C SER A 115 -15.55 -18.97 -36.59
N HIS A 116 -15.84 -20.26 -36.80
CA HIS A 116 -16.30 -20.96 -38.01
C HIS A 116 -15.35 -21.17 -39.20
#